data_AF-A0A392U9M5-F1
#
_entry.id   AF-A0A392U9M5-F1
#
_cell.length_a   1.000
_cell.length_b   1.000
_cell.length_c   1.000
_cell.angle_alpha   90.00
_cell.angle_beta   90.00
_cell.angle_gamma   90.00
#
_symmetry.space_group_name_H-M   'P 1'
#
loop_
_entity.id
_entity.type
_entity.pdbx_description
1 polymer ?
#
loop_
_entity_poly.entity_id
_entity_poly.type
_entity_poly.pdbx_seq_one_letter_code
_entity_poly.pdbx_strand_id
1 'polypeptide(L)' 'MKLMEKLVLVNERKETNIRVDDNGVMRFHGRVCVPDVPGLKKMIMEEGHRSGLSIHPGVT' A
#
# COMPACT_ATOMS: atom_id res chain seq x y z
N MET A 1 -1.45 1.46 16.76
CA MET A 1 -1.78 0.02 16.66
C MET A 1 -3.11 -0.26 15.93
N LYS A 2 -3.62 0.59 15.01
CA LYS A 2 -4.94 0.40 14.35
C LYS A 2 -4.93 -0.44 13.07
N LEU A 3 -3.76 -0.91 12.62
CA LEU A 3 -3.64 -1.69 11.38
C LEU A 3 -4.11 -3.14 11.57
N MET A 4 -3.79 -3.74 12.73
CA MET A 4 -4.22 -5.09 13.12
C MET A 4 -5.75 -5.19 13.26
N GLU A 5 -6.40 -4.19 13.85
CA GLU A 5 -7.88 -4.17 14.00
C GLU A 5 -8.59 -4.12 12.65
N LYS A 6 -8.06 -3.36 11.68
CA LYS A 6 -8.59 -3.35 10.31
C LYS A 6 -8.36 -4.69 9.59
N LEU A 7 -7.24 -5.37 9.84
CA LEU A 7 -6.95 -6.68 9.25
C LEU A 7 -7.94 -7.76 9.73
N VAL A 8 -8.37 -7.69 11.00
CA VAL A 8 -9.42 -8.57 11.56
C VAL A 8 -10.76 -8.33 10.86
N LEU A 9 -11.16 -7.07 10.67
CA LEU A 9 -12.38 -6.70 9.92
C LEU A 9 -12.35 -7.12 8.45
N VAL A 10 -11.18 -7.13 7.81
CA VAL A 10 -10.99 -7.62 6.43
C VAL A 10 -11.21 -9.13 6.34
N ASN A 11 -10.73 -9.90 7.32
CA ASN A 11 -10.93 -11.35 7.35
C ASN A 11 -12.41 -11.73 7.55
N GLU A 12 -13.17 -10.94 8.31
CA GLU A 12 -14.61 -11.16 8.51
C GLU A 12 -15.46 -10.80 7.27
N ARG A 13 -14.93 -9.97 6.36
CA ARG A 13 -15.62 -9.53 5.14
C ARG A 13 -14.92 -9.97 3.86
N LYS A 14 -14.65 -11.27 3.71
CA LYS A 14 -14.60 -11.99 2.42
C LYS A 14 -13.89 -11.27 1.24
N GLU A 15 -12.83 -10.50 1.49
CA GLU A 15 -12.05 -9.83 0.45
C GLU A 15 -10.86 -10.72 0.12
N THR A 16 -11.05 -11.65 -0.83
CA THR A 16 -10.08 -12.66 -1.25
C THR A 16 -8.76 -12.10 -1.80
N ASN A 17 -8.69 -10.78 -2.00
CA ASN A 17 -7.56 -10.11 -2.64
C ASN A 17 -6.58 -9.46 -1.65
N ILE A 18 -6.87 -9.48 -0.34
CA ILE A 18 -5.92 -9.04 0.71
C ILE A 18 -5.15 -10.26 1.21
N ARG A 19 -3.82 -10.20 1.15
CA ARG A 19 -2.91 -11.26 1.60
C ARG A 19 -1.73 -10.67 2.34
N VAL A 20 -1.20 -11.39 3.32
CA VAL A 20 0.11 -11.10 3.93
C VAL A 20 1.10 -12.09 3.32
N ASP A 21 2.23 -11.59 2.81
CA ASP A 21 3.29 -12.44 2.24
C ASP A 21 4.26 -12.96 3.32
N ASP A 22 5.20 -13.82 2.91
CA ASP A 22 6.19 -14.44 3.82
C ASP A 22 7.10 -13.41 4.52
N ASN A 23 7.16 -12.18 4.00
CA ASN A 23 7.90 -11.07 4.62
C ASN A 23 7.02 -10.25 5.59
N GLY A 24 5.77 -10.67 5.83
CA GLY A 24 4.83 -9.95 6.67
C GLY A 24 4.23 -8.70 5.99
N VAL A 25 4.36 -8.55 4.67
CA VAL A 25 3.85 -7.39 3.94
C VAL A 25 2.41 -7.62 3.50
N MET A 26 1.52 -6.69 3.86
CA MET A 26 0.13 -6.72 3.41
C MET A 26 0.04 -6.25 1.95
N ARG A 27 -0.65 -7.04 1.11
CA ARG A 27 -0.87 -6.78 -0.31
C ARG A 27 -2.33 -6.86 -0.67
N PHE A 28 -2.77 -5.95 -1.54
CA PHE A 28 -4.10 -5.93 -2.15
C PHE A 28 -3.95 -6.08 -3.67
N HIS A 29 -4.52 -7.14 -4.26
CA HIS A 29 -4.31 -7.49 -5.68
C HIS A 29 -2.82 -7.52 -6.07
N GLY A 30 -1.97 -8.08 -5.20
CA GLY A 30 -0.51 -8.15 -5.40
C GLY A 30 0.25 -6.85 -5.14
N ARG A 31 -0.44 -5.71 -4.95
CA ARG A 31 0.16 -4.40 -4.67
C ARG A 31 0.39 -4.21 -3.17
N VAL A 32 1.53 -3.64 -2.79
CA VAL A 32 1.84 -3.36 -1.38
C VAL A 32 0.86 -2.33 -0.80
N CYS A 33 0.27 -2.63 0.34
CA CYS A 33 -0.57 -1.70 1.08
C CYS A 33 0.29 -0.74 1.90
N VAL A 34 0.10 0.56 1.70
CA VAL A 34 0.75 1.61 2.50
C VAL A 34 -0.17 2.00 3.65
N PRO A 35 0.31 2.01 4.91
CA PRO A 35 -0.45 2.49 6.06
C PRO A 35 -0.94 3.92 5.87
N ASP A 36 -2.10 4.24 6.44
CA ASP A 36 -2.65 5.61 6.41
C ASP A 36 -1.97 6.53 7.44
N VAL A 37 -0.69 6.79 7.20
CA VAL A 37 0.16 7.68 7.99
C VAL A 37 0.61 8.80 7.05
N PRO A 38 0.14 10.05 7.25
CA PRO A 38 0.38 11.16 6.31
C PRO A 38 1.87 11.36 5.96
N GLY A 39 2.75 11.31 6.95
CA GLY A 39 4.20 11.46 6.74
C GLY A 39 4.80 10.34 5.88
N LEU A 40 4.38 9.10 6.11
CA LEU A 40 4.86 7.94 5.33
C LEU A 40 4.37 8.01 3.87
N LYS A 41 3.08 8.33 3.67
CA LYS A 41 2.52 8.54 2.33
C LYS A 41 3.29 9.60 1.56
N LYS A 42 3.57 10.75 2.20
CA LYS A 42 4.35 11.85 1.60
C LYS A 42 5.75 11.38 1.19
N MET A 43 6.48 10.70 2.08
CA MET A 43 7.83 10.20 1.76
C MET A 43 7.83 9.25 0.55
N ILE A 44 6.90 8.31 0.49
CA ILE A 44 6.80 7.35 -0.63
C ILE A 44 6.47 8.06 -1.95
N MET A 45 5.52 9.01 -1.94
CA MET A 45 5.16 9.76 -3.15
C MET A 45 6.31 10.65 -3.63
N GLU A 46 7.02 11.31 -2.72
CA GLU A 46 8.18 12.11 -3.06
C GLU A 46 9.31 11.29 -3.67
N GLU A 47 9.61 10.12 -3.10
CA GLU A 47 10.61 9.21 -3.65
C GLU A 47 10.20 8.73 -5.05
N GLY A 48 8.93 8.34 -5.23
CA GLY A 48 8.40 7.94 -6.54
C GLY A 48 8.56 9.04 -7.59
N HIS A 49 8.28 10.30 -7.22
CA HIS A 49 8.45 11.46 -8.10
C HIS A 49 9.92 11.73 -8.45
N ARG A 50 10.83 11.61 -7.48
CA ARG A 50 12.28 11.82 -7.69
C ARG A 50 12.96 10.67 -8.43
N SER A 51 12.38 9.48 -8.40
CA SER A 51 12.94 8.30 -9.08
C SER A 51 12.90 8.46 -10.61
N GLY A 52 13.91 7.93 -11.30
CA GLY A 52 13.92 7.83 -12.76
C GLY A 52 12.86 6.87 -13.35
N LEU A 53 12.06 6.22 -12.49
CA LEU A 53 10.95 5.33 -12.87
C LEU A 53 9.60 6.05 -12.91
N SER A 54 9.61 7.36 -12.68
CA SER A 54 8.43 8.22 -12.74
C SER A 54 7.90 8.30 -14.19
N ILE A 55 6.71 7.75 -14.43
CA ILE A 55 6.04 7.82 -15.74
C ILE A 55 4.89 8.82 -15.62
N HIS A 56 4.93 9.90 -16.41
CA HIS A 56 3.87 10.91 -16.47
C HIS A 56 3.10 10.78 -17.79
N PRO A 57 2.03 9.96 -17.86
CA PRO A 57 1.20 9.86 -19.05
C PRO A 57 0.44 11.18 -19.24
N GLY A 58 0.99 12.08 -20.06
CA GLY A 58 0.38 13.38 -20.34
C GLY A 58 1.34 14.58 -20.37
N VAL A 59 2.64 14.37 -20.13
CA VAL A 59 3.65 15.40 -20.41
C VAL A 59 4.15 15.19 -21.83
N THR A 60 3.44 15.80 -22.79
CA THR A 60 3.91 16.09 -24.15
C THR A 60 4.10 17.58 -24.30
#